data_AF-A0A7V1PKN0-F1
#
_entry.id   AF-A0A7V1PKN0-F1
#
_cell.length_a   1.000
_cell.length_b   1.000
_cell.length_c   1.000
_cell.angle_alpha   90.00
_cell.angle_beta   90.00
_cell.angle_gamma   90.00
#
_symmetry.space_group_name_H-M   'P 1'
#
loop_
_entity.id
_entity.type
_entity.pdbx_description
1 polymer ?
#
loop_
_entity_poly.entity_id
_entity_poly.type
_entity_poly.pdbx_seq_one_letter_code
_entity_poly.pdbx_strand_id
1 'polypeptide(L)'
;MKDKILFPKENIITTELFNISQDWEVPIPGFFIIAPLRELKSIDEFTDEEAVEFINLIRRVRKGMRSILKIEEVYFFQNEDTGWKFH
;
A
#
# COMPACT_ATOMS: atom_id res chain seq x y z
N MET A 1 21.34 0.64 -4.40
CA MET A 1 20.04 -0.02 -4.19
C MET A 1 19.66 -0.08 -2.72
N LYS A 2 20.55 -0.50 -1.80
CA LYS A 2 20.29 -0.50 -0.34
C LYS A 2 19.83 0.87 0.21
N ASP A 3 20.34 1.97 -0.34
CA ASP A 3 20.01 3.34 0.12
C ASP A 3 18.57 3.77 -0.20
N LYS A 4 17.81 2.96 -0.94
CA LYS A 4 16.41 3.24 -1.29
C LYS A 4 15.40 2.40 -0.49
N ILE A 5 15.87 1.40 0.25
CA ILE A 5 15.05 0.56 1.11
C ILE A 5 14.78 1.35 2.39
N LEU A 6 13.52 1.75 2.61
CA LEU A 6 13.15 2.60 3.73
C LEU A 6 13.05 1.80 5.03
N PHE A 7 12.66 0.54 4.95
CA PHE A 7 12.41 -0.32 6.10
C PHE A 7 13.22 -1.61 6.03
N PRO A 8 13.64 -2.19 7.17
CA PRO A 8 14.43 -3.42 7.17
C PRO A 8 13.64 -4.67 6.75
N LYS A 9 12.31 -4.58 6.63
CA LYS A 9 11.41 -5.66 6.25
C LYS A 9 10.55 -5.23 5.06
N GLU A 10 10.14 -6.19 4.25
CA GLU A 10 9.25 -5.96 3.10
C GLU A 10 7.85 -5.56 3.58
N ASN A 11 7.21 -6.38 4.41
CA ASN A 11 5.99 -6.03 5.12
C ASN A 11 6.33 -5.11 6.31
N ILE A 12 5.68 -3.94 6.36
CA ILE A 12 5.97 -2.86 7.30
C ILE A 12 4.87 -2.77 8.36
N ILE A 13 3.61 -2.95 7.96
CA ILE A 13 2.44 -2.86 8.85
C ILE A 13 1.45 -3.94 8.44
N THR A 14 1.02 -4.73 9.42
CA THR A 14 -0.14 -5.62 9.33
C THR A 14 -1.20 -5.09 10.28
N THR A 15 -2.39 -4.84 9.76
CA THR A 15 -3.58 -4.53 10.55
C THR A 15 -4.49 -5.77 10.63
N GLU A 16 -5.72 -5.60 11.09
CA GLU A 16 -6.70 -6.68 11.10
C GLU A 16 -7.22 -7.00 9.69
N LEU A 17 -7.20 -6.04 8.76
CA LEU A 17 -7.79 -6.17 7.42
C LEU A 17 -6.77 -6.03 6.27
N PHE A 18 -5.61 -5.41 6.48
CA PHE A 18 -4.64 -5.09 5.41
C PHE A 18 -3.18 -5.34 5.80
N ASN A 19 -2.36 -5.53 4.77
CA ASN A 19 -0.90 -5.44 4.81
C ASN A 19 -0.42 -4.22 4.02
N ILE A 20 0.62 -3.56 4.54
CA ILE A 20 1.37 -2.52 3.84
C ILE A 20 2.81 -2.98 3.68
N SER A 21 3.26 -3.12 2.44
CA SER A 21 4.63 -3.50 2.11
C SER A 21 5.31 -2.45 1.24
N GLN A 22 6.64 -2.52 1.17
CA GLN A 22 7.46 -1.85 0.15
C GLN A 22 7.92 -2.88 -0.87
N ASP A 23 8.15 -2.45 -2.10
CA ASP A 23 8.68 -3.32 -3.15
C ASP A 23 10.21 -3.48 -2.99
N TRP A 24 10.68 -4.72 -2.90
CA TRP A 24 12.11 -5.06 -2.82
C TRP A 24 12.77 -5.32 -4.17
N GLU A 25 11.99 -5.69 -5.19
CA GLU A 25 12.45 -5.87 -6.56
C GLU A 25 12.71 -4.51 -7.22
N VAL A 26 11.86 -3.53 -6.91
CA VAL A 26 11.95 -2.15 -7.40
C VAL A 26 11.91 -1.16 -6.21
N PRO A 27 13.02 -1.01 -5.45
CA PRO A 27 13.05 -0.18 -4.26
C PRO A 27 13.03 1.31 -4.64
N ILE A 28 11.83 1.85 -4.85
CA ILE A 28 11.55 3.27 -5.03
C ILE A 28 11.13 3.82 -3.66
N PRO A 29 11.82 4.85 -3.13
CA PRO A 29 11.44 5.44 -1.86
C PRO A 29 10.00 5.95 -1.90
N GLY A 30 9.16 5.44 -0.98
CA GLY A 30 7.75 5.77 -0.92
C GLY A 30 6.87 4.98 -1.88
N PHE A 31 7.36 3.92 -2.52
CA PHE A 31 6.49 2.97 -3.21
C PHE A 31 5.97 1.95 -2.19
N PHE A 32 4.68 2.05 -1.87
CA PHE A 32 3.99 1.15 -0.95
C PHE A 32 2.86 0.43 -1.67
N ILE A 33 2.67 -0.83 -1.28
CA ILE A 33 1.57 -1.69 -1.73
C ILE A 33 0.64 -1.88 -0.54
N ILE A 34 -0.65 -1.65 -0.73
CA ILE A 34 -1.68 -1.82 0.32
C ILE A 34 -2.62 -2.93 -0.13
N ALA A 35 -2.42 -4.12 0.40
CA ALA A 35 -3.18 -5.31 0.00
C ALA A 35 -4.08 -5.80 1.15
N PRO A 36 -5.35 -6.14 0.88
CA PRO A 36 -6.22 -6.75 1.87
C PRO A 36 -5.70 -8.13 2.26
N LEU A 37 -5.95 -8.53 3.51
CA LEU A 37 -5.66 -9.89 3.98
C LEU A 37 -6.65 -10.90 3.39
N ARG A 38 -7.91 -10.48 3.19
CA ARG A 38 -8.91 -11.26 2.48
C ARG A 38 -8.65 -11.19 0.98
N GLU A 39 -8.76 -12.33 0.30
CA GLU A 39 -8.60 -12.36 -1.15
C GLU A 39 -9.81 -11.75 -1.85
N LEU A 40 -9.56 -10.76 -2.68
CA LEU A 40 -10.51 -10.08 -3.54
C LEU A 40 -9.83 -9.60 -4.81
N LYS A 41 -10.62 -9.36 -5.84
CA LYS A 41 -10.19 -8.93 -7.17
C LYS A 41 -10.52 -7.47 -7.44
N SER A 42 -11.62 -6.97 -6.87
CA SER A 42 -12.09 -5.61 -7.11
C SER A 42 -12.39 -4.85 -5.83
N ILE A 43 -12.24 -3.52 -5.89
CA ILE A 43 -12.59 -2.61 -4.81
C ILE A 43 -14.08 -2.71 -4.42
N ASP A 44 -14.96 -3.15 -5.34
CA ASP A 44 -16.39 -3.30 -5.05
C ASP A 44 -16.73 -4.50 -4.16
N GLU A 45 -15.78 -5.42 -3.98
CA GLU A 45 -15.92 -6.59 -3.12
C GLU A 45 -15.57 -6.29 -1.65
N PHE A 46 -15.12 -5.07 -1.32
CA PHE A 46 -14.85 -4.67 0.05
C PHE A 46 -16.10 -4.70 0.92
N THR A 47 -15.93 -5.13 2.18
CA THR A 47 -16.91 -4.79 3.22
C THR A 47 -16.81 -3.31 3.56
N ASP A 48 -17.84 -2.77 4.22
CA ASP A 48 -17.81 -1.37 4.67
C ASP A 48 -16.62 -1.09 5.60
N GLU A 49 -16.25 -2.06 6.45
CA GLU A 49 -15.09 -1.97 7.32
C GLU A 49 -13.77 -1.92 6.54
N GLU A 50 -13.61 -2.78 5.54
CA GLU A 50 -12.41 -2.80 4.69
C GLU A 50 -12.30 -1.51 3.88
N ALA A 51 -13.39 -1.02 3.30
CA ALA A 51 -13.41 0.23 2.55
C ALA A 51 -13.00 1.44 3.42
N VAL A 52 -13.54 1.51 4.65
CA VAL A 52 -13.19 2.55 5.62
C VAL A 52 -11.73 2.45 6.05
N GLU A 53 -11.22 1.25 6.31
CA GLU A 53 -9.82 1.07 6.69
C GLU A 53 -8.89 1.41 5.52
N PHE A 54 -9.19 0.95 4.31
CA PHE A 54 -8.40 1.19 3.10
C PHE A 54 -8.16 2.68 2.85
N ILE A 55 -9.23 3.49 2.84
CA ILE A 55 -9.08 4.93 2.60
C ILE A 55 -8.30 5.62 3.72
N ASN A 56 -8.43 5.15 4.97
CA ASN A 56 -7.68 5.70 6.09
C ASN A 56 -6.19 5.32 6.03
N LEU A 57 -5.85 4.10 5.59
CA LEU A 57 -4.47 3.68 5.34
C LEU A 57 -3.83 4.49 4.23
N ILE A 58 -4.52 4.68 3.10
CA ILE A 58 -4.05 5.57 2.01
C ILE A 58 -3.73 6.97 2.54
N ARG A 59 -4.66 7.58 3.29
CA ARG A 59 -4.47 8.93 3.86
C ARG A 59 -3.27 8.97 4.80
N ARG A 60 -3.07 7.94 5.63
CA ARG A 60 -1.97 7.85 6.58
C ARG A 60 -0.62 7.71 5.88
N VAL A 61 -0.53 6.81 4.89
CA VAL A 61 0.68 6.61 4.08
C VAL A 61 1.02 7.89 3.31
N ARG A 62 0.05 8.51 2.63
CA ARG A 62 0.25 9.76 1.89
C ARG A 62 0.74 10.89 2.80
N LYS A 63 0.21 11.00 4.02
CA LYS A 63 0.66 11.99 5.01
C LYS A 63 2.12 11.75 5.42
N GLY A 64 2.52 10.48 5.62
CA GLY A 64 3.92 10.11 5.90
C GLY A 64 4.85 10.47 4.75
N MET A 65 4.48 10.13 3.51
CA MET A 65 5.23 10.50 2.31
C MET A 65 5.48 12.01 2.22
N ARG A 66 4.45 12.84 2.49
CA ARG A 66 4.61 14.31 2.44
C ARG A 66 5.46 14.84 3.59
N SER A 67 5.08 14.51 4.82
CA SER A 67 5.65 15.15 6.01
C SER A 67 7.07 14.67 6.34
N ILE A 68 7.36 13.39 6.10
CA ILE A 68 8.62 12.73 6.44
C ILE A 68 9.52 12.65 5.21
N LEU A 69 9.03 12.06 4.11
CA LEU A 69 9.85 11.81 2.91
C LEU A 69 9.93 13.03 1.97
N LYS A 70 9.16 14.09 2.23
CA LYS A 70 9.07 15.30 1.39
C LYS A 70 8.64 15.01 -0.06
N ILE A 71 7.80 13.98 -0.24
CA ILE A 71 7.20 13.61 -1.53
C ILE A 71 5.85 14.35 -1.70
N GLU A 72 5.81 15.32 -2.60
CA GLU A 72 4.65 16.18 -2.84
C GLU A 72 3.66 15.63 -3.88
N GLU A 73 4.15 14.85 -4.84
CA GLU A 73 3.34 14.28 -5.92
C GLU A 73 3.46 12.76 -5.90
N VAL A 74 2.34 12.07 -6.08
CA VAL A 74 2.28 10.61 -6.12
C VAL A 74 1.29 10.18 -7.19
N TYR A 75 1.49 8.97 -7.70
CA TYR A 75 0.51 8.28 -8.51
C TYR A 75 -0.13 7.18 -7.66
N PHE A 76 -1.43 6.98 -7.83
CA PHE A 76 -2.14 5.81 -7.34
C PHE A 76 -2.34 4.88 -8.52
N PHE A 77 -1.85 3.65 -8.39
CA PHE A 77 -2.09 2.59 -9.35
C PHE A 77 -2.96 1.55 -8.65
N GLN A 78 -4.15 1.32 -9.20
CA GLN A 78 -5.02 0.21 -8.81
C GLN A 78 -5.08 -0.73 -9.99
N ASN A 79 -4.70 -1.98 -9.80
CA ASN A 79 -4.86 -3.02 -10.81
C ASN A 79 -5.87 -4.07 -10.33
N GLU A 80 -6.86 -4.35 -11.16
CA GLU A 80 -7.93 -5.32 -10.93
C GLU A 80 -8.04 -6.26 -12.13
N ASP A 81 -6.90 -6.78 -12.58
CA ASP A 81 -6.84 -7.70 -13.71
C ASP A 81 -7.18 -9.15 -13.32
N THR A 82 -7.27 -10.03 -14.32
CA THR A 82 -7.62 -11.45 -14.10
C THR A 82 -6.46 -12.30 -13.59
N GLY A 83 -5.23 -11.77 -13.59
CA GLY A 83 -4.00 -12.49 -13.29
C GLY A 83 -3.56 -12.37 -11.84
N TRP A 84 -3.96 -11.31 -11.14
CA TRP A 84 -3.47 -10.99 -9.80
C TRP A 84 -4.60 -10.67 -8.81
N LYS A 85 -4.25 -10.69 -7.51
CA LYS A 85 -5.14 -10.26 -6.42
C LYS A 85 -5.12 -8.74 -6.32
N PHE A 86 -6.15 -8.15 -5.71
CA PHE A 86 -6.21 -6.72 -5.43
C PHE A 86 -4.96 -6.26 -4.65
N HIS A 87 -4.32 -5.19 -5.12
CA HIS A 87 -3.21 -4.50 -4.44
C HIS A 87 -3.01 -3.08 -4.98
#